data_AF-A0A7J9FI63-F1
#
_entry.id   AF-A0A7J9FI63-F1
#
_cell.length_a   1.000
_cell.length_b   1.000
_cell.length_c   1.000
_cell.angle_alpha   90.00
_cell.angle_beta   90.00
_cell.angle_gamma   90.00
#
_symmetry.space_group_name_H-M   'P 1'
#
loop_
_entity.id
_entity.type
_entity.pdbx_description
1 polymer ?
#
loop_
_entity_poly.entity_id
_entity_poly.type
_entity_poly.pdbx_seq_one_letter_code
_entity_poly.pdbx_strand_id
1 'polypeptide(L)'
;MKILAMGPTMTPEYSQWRDQRVNGNIPASNPETARSLEEHLQVLPSEIEIIKQEFEKRSLELGKKIEQLEEEKIQLGLDVDIQRLEADKLRKGKNKAEEDLDSLKTDYKKLRRSIRTAGLGKTSEQWRQEILEEKTKTP
;
A
#
# COMPACT_ATOMS: atom_id res chain seq x y z
N MET A 1 17.82 -28.60 -47.71
CA MET A 1 17.23 -28.66 -46.35
C MET A 1 17.21 -30.12 -45.92
N LYS A 2 17.83 -30.45 -44.78
CA LYS A 2 17.90 -31.82 -44.25
C LYS A 2 16.60 -32.11 -43.49
N ILE A 3 15.83 -33.09 -43.93
CA ILE A 3 14.65 -33.60 -43.21
C ILE A 3 15.19 -34.47 -42.07
N LEU A 4 15.03 -34.02 -40.83
CA LEU A 4 15.23 -34.88 -39.65
C LEU A 4 14.09 -35.89 -39.63
N ALA A 5 14.40 -37.15 -39.95
CA ALA A 5 13.48 -38.26 -39.76
C ALA A 5 13.31 -38.48 -38.24
N MET A 6 12.23 -37.93 -37.68
CA MET A 6 11.72 -38.34 -36.36
C MET A 6 11.25 -39.79 -36.49
N GLY A 7 11.95 -40.70 -35.82
CA GLY A 7 11.52 -42.09 -35.71
C GLY A 7 10.15 -42.21 -35.03
N PRO A 8 9.45 -43.35 -35.14
CA PRO A 8 8.16 -43.54 -34.51
C PRO A 8 8.30 -43.40 -32.99
N THR A 9 7.64 -42.41 -32.39
CA THR A 9 7.65 -42.17 -30.94
C THR A 9 6.89 -43.24 -30.14
N MET A 10 6.27 -44.21 -30.82
CA MET A 10 5.53 -45.31 -30.20
C MET A 10 6.33 -46.60 -30.34
N THR A 11 6.78 -47.13 -29.20
CA THR A 11 7.48 -48.41 -29.11
C THR A 11 6.58 -49.53 -29.63
N PRO A 12 7.06 -50.43 -30.51
CA PRO A 12 6.25 -51.47 -31.16
C PRO A 12 5.51 -52.38 -30.16
N GLU A 13 6.03 -52.49 -28.94
CA GLU A 13 5.43 -53.20 -27.81
C GLU A 13 4.06 -52.60 -27.39
N TYR A 14 3.88 -51.28 -27.48
CA TYR A 14 2.62 -50.62 -27.10
C TYR A 14 1.49 -50.94 -28.08
N SER A 15 1.81 -51.03 -29.37
CA SER A 15 0.90 -51.46 -30.43
C SER A 15 0.42 -52.90 -30.21
N GLN A 16 1.35 -53.83 -29.98
CA GLN A 16 1.01 -55.23 -29.70
C GLN A 16 0.19 -55.40 -28.43
N TRP A 17 0.51 -54.64 -27.37
CA TRP A 17 -0.29 -54.64 -26.14
C TRP A 17 -1.74 -54.16 -26.37
N ARG A 18 -1.94 -53.17 -27.26
CA ARG A 18 -3.27 -52.66 -27.58
C ARG A 18 -4.09 -53.65 -28.41
N ASP A 19 -3.46 -54.31 -29.39
CA ASP A 19 -4.13 -55.25 -30.29
C ASP A 19 -4.53 -56.55 -29.59
N GLN A 20 -3.84 -56.91 -28.49
CA GLN A 20 -4.21 -58.06 -27.64
C GLN A 20 -5.42 -57.81 -26.73
N ARG A 21 -5.94 -56.57 -26.62
CA ARG A 21 -7.16 -56.30 -25.84
C ARG A 21 -8.40 -56.68 -26.64
N VAL A 22 -8.80 -57.95 -26.55
CA VAL A 22 -10.19 -58.35 -26.80
C VAL A 22 -11.03 -57.85 -25.62
N ASN A 23 -11.69 -56.70 -25.78
CA ASN A 23 -12.51 -56.10 -24.72
C ASN A 23 -13.82 -56.90 -24.53
N GLY A 24 -13.77 -57.99 -23.76
CA GLY A 24 -14.93 -58.80 -23.40
C GLY A 24 -15.90 -58.14 -22.41
N ASN A 25 -15.68 -56.87 -22.04
CA ASN A 25 -16.47 -56.12 -21.07
C ASN A 25 -17.51 -55.19 -21.70
N ILE A 26 -17.84 -55.34 -22.98
CA ILE A 26 -18.96 -54.62 -23.59
C ILE A 26 -20.14 -55.59 -23.63
N PRO A 27 -21.08 -55.52 -22.68
CA PRO A 27 -22.36 -56.23 -22.84
C PRO A 27 -23.00 -55.72 -24.13
N ALA A 28 -23.61 -56.60 -24.92
CA ALA A 28 -24.40 -56.19 -26.06
C ALA A 28 -25.35 -55.06 -25.63
N SER A 29 -25.22 -53.89 -26.26
CA SER A 29 -25.95 -52.69 -25.89
C SER A 29 -27.45 -52.94 -26.05
N ASN A 30 -28.16 -53.20 -24.95
CA ASN A 30 -29.62 -53.22 -24.96
C ASN A 30 -30.09 -51.77 -25.25
N PRO A 31 -30.85 -51.51 -26.32
CA PRO A 31 -31.33 -50.17 -26.66
C PRO A 31 -32.20 -49.54 -25.56
N GLU A 32 -32.85 -50.32 -24.71
CA GLU A 32 -33.64 -49.81 -23.57
C GLU A 32 -32.73 -49.29 -22.44
N THR A 33 -31.63 -49.99 -22.15
CA THR A 33 -30.64 -49.56 -21.16
C THR A 33 -29.86 -48.34 -21.64
N ALA A 34 -29.57 -48.27 -22.95
CA ALA A 34 -28.91 -47.10 -23.55
C ALA A 34 -29.77 -45.83 -23.41
N ARG A 35 -31.09 -45.91 -23.67
CA ARG A 35 -32.02 -44.79 -23.45
C ARG A 35 -32.08 -44.35 -21.98
N SER A 36 -32.13 -45.31 -21.05
CA SER A 36 -32.20 -45.01 -19.61
C SER A 36 -30.92 -44.37 -19.05
N LEU A 37 -29.76 -44.72 -19.60
CA LEU A 37 -28.46 -44.13 -19.25
C LEU A 37 -28.35 -42.71 -19.84
N GLU A 38 -28.79 -42.52 -21.08
CA GLU A 38 -28.83 -41.22 -21.74
C GLU A 38 -29.78 -40.26 -21.00
N GLU A 39 -30.97 -40.72 -20.58
CA GLU A 39 -31.92 -39.95 -19.75
C GLU A 39 -31.38 -39.64 -18.34
N HIS A 40 -30.70 -40.58 -17.66
CA HIS A 40 -30.08 -40.31 -16.35
C HIS A 40 -28.90 -39.33 -16.43
N LEU A 41 -28.10 -39.40 -17.50
CA LEU A 41 -27.00 -38.47 -17.77
C LEU A 41 -27.49 -37.08 -18.19
N GLN A 42 -28.71 -36.98 -18.73
CA GLN A 42 -29.33 -35.71 -19.11
C GLN A 42 -29.88 -34.91 -17.91
N VAL A 43 -30.20 -35.59 -16.79
CA VAL A 43 -30.87 -34.99 -15.62
C VAL A 43 -29.90 -34.64 -14.48
N LEU A 44 -28.73 -35.29 -14.40
CA LEU A 44 -27.72 -34.98 -13.38
C LEU A 44 -26.51 -34.28 -14.02
N PRO A 45 -26.19 -33.04 -13.58
CA PRO A 45 -24.90 -32.45 -13.89
C PRO A 45 -23.80 -33.41 -13.45
N SER A 46 -22.88 -33.74 -14.36
CA SER A 46 -21.72 -34.56 -14.00
C SER A 46 -20.94 -33.89 -12.87
N GLU A 47 -20.28 -34.68 -12.01
CA GLU A 47 -19.45 -34.15 -10.91
C GLU A 47 -18.42 -33.12 -11.41
N ILE A 48 -17.91 -33.30 -12.64
CA ILE A 48 -16.99 -32.37 -13.30
C ILE A 48 -17.67 -31.02 -13.60
N GLU A 49 -18.91 -31.03 -14.07
CA GLU A 49 -19.65 -29.80 -14.38
C GLU A 49 -19.94 -29.00 -13.09
N ILE A 50 -20.27 -29.69 -11.99
CA ILE A 50 -20.45 -29.07 -10.67
C ILE A 50 -19.15 -28.42 -10.19
N ILE A 51 -18.03 -29.15 -10.26
CA ILE A 51 -16.71 -28.63 -9.86
C ILE A 51 -16.31 -27.42 -10.70
N LYS A 52 -16.59 -27.44 -12.01
CA LYS A 52 -16.30 -26.33 -12.92
C LYS A 52 -17.08 -25.08 -12.55
N GLN A 53 -18.38 -25.20 -12.29
CA GLN A 53 -19.22 -24.09 -11.88
C GLN A 53 -18.78 -23.50 -10.53
N GLU A 54 -18.42 -24.35 -9.57
CA GLU A 54 -17.88 -23.89 -8.29
C GLU A 54 -16.55 -23.14 -8.45
N PHE A 55 -15.65 -23.65 -9.31
CA PHE A 55 -14.38 -23.00 -9.60
C PHE A 55 -14.59 -21.62 -10.23
N GLU A 56 -15.50 -21.51 -11.19
CA GLU A 56 -15.84 -20.25 -11.84
C GLU A 56 -16.44 -19.24 -10.84
N LYS A 57 -17.34 -19.69 -9.98
CA LYS A 57 -17.90 -18.86 -8.90
C LYS A 57 -16.81 -18.34 -7.95
N ARG A 58 -15.94 -19.22 -7.46
CA ARG A 58 -14.82 -18.83 -6.58
C ARG A 58 -13.85 -17.89 -7.27
N SER A 59 -13.59 -18.11 -8.56
CA SER A 59 -12.71 -17.24 -9.36
C SER A 59 -13.30 -15.84 -9.48
N LEU A 60 -14.61 -15.72 -9.69
CA LEU A 60 -15.31 -14.43 -9.73
C LEU A 60 -15.28 -13.72 -8.37
N GLU A 61 -15.52 -14.44 -7.28
CA GLU A 61 -15.45 -13.89 -5.91
C GLU A 61 -14.04 -13.38 -5.59
N LEU A 62 -13.00 -14.14 -5.94
CA LEU A 62 -11.61 -13.72 -5.79
C LEU A 62 -11.28 -12.51 -6.65
N GLY A 63 -11.76 -12.46 -7.90
CA GLY A 63 -11.57 -11.30 -8.78
C GLY A 63 -12.13 -10.01 -8.17
N LYS A 64 -13.37 -10.05 -7.66
CA LYS A 64 -14.00 -8.91 -6.97
C LYS A 64 -13.21 -8.48 -5.74
N LYS A 65 -12.69 -9.43 -4.96
CA LYS A 65 -11.88 -9.13 -3.78
C LYS A 65 -10.54 -8.50 -4.15
N ILE A 66 -9.93 -8.92 -5.25
CA ILE A 66 -8.69 -8.29 -5.76
C ILE A 66 -8.96 -6.85 -6.18
N GLU A 67 -10.03 -6.60 -6.93
CA GLU A 67 -10.42 -5.25 -7.35
C GLU A 67 -10.65 -4.32 -6.14
N GLN A 68 -11.40 -4.78 -5.13
CA GLN A 68 -11.59 -4.04 -3.88
C GLN A 68 -10.27 -3.72 -3.17
N LEU A 69 -9.36 -4.68 -3.07
CA LEU A 69 -8.05 -4.47 -2.45
C LEU A 69 -7.16 -3.51 -3.25
N GLU A 70 -7.27 -3.50 -4.58
CA GLU A 70 -6.55 -2.56 -5.43
C GLU A 70 -7.07 -1.12 -5.24
N GLU A 71 -8.38 -0.94 -5.13
CA GLU A 71 -9.00 0.35 -4.80
C GLU A 71 -8.57 0.85 -3.41
N GLU A 72 -8.66 -0.01 -2.38
CA GLU A 72 -8.23 0.32 -1.02
C GLU A 72 -6.74 0.70 -0.98
N LYS A 73 -5.88 -0.04 -1.71
CA LYS A 73 -4.45 0.25 -1.81
C LYS A 73 -4.21 1.63 -2.43
N ILE A 74 -4.93 2.00 -3.49
CA ILE A 74 -4.80 3.31 -4.13
C ILE A 74 -5.22 4.41 -3.15
N GLN A 75 -6.36 4.23 -2.47
CA GLN A 75 -6.87 5.20 -1.50
C GLN A 75 -5.88 5.42 -0.34
N LEU A 76 -5.39 4.33 0.26
CA LEU A 76 -4.38 4.41 1.33
C LEU A 76 -3.08 5.06 0.84
N GLY A 77 -2.67 4.79 -0.41
CA GLY A 77 -1.52 5.46 -1.01
C GLY A 77 -1.68 6.98 -1.06
N LEU A 78 -2.87 7.45 -1.47
CA LEU A 78 -3.20 8.88 -1.49
C LEU A 78 -3.20 9.48 -0.08
N ASP A 79 -3.77 8.80 0.91
CA ASP A 79 -3.80 9.28 2.30
C ASP A 79 -2.38 9.44 2.87
N VAL A 80 -1.49 8.48 2.60
CA VAL A 80 -0.07 8.56 2.99
C VAL A 80 0.62 9.75 2.34
N ASP A 81 0.35 10.00 1.06
CA ASP A 81 0.92 11.13 0.33
C ASP A 81 0.42 12.48 0.89
N ILE A 82 -0.87 12.59 1.22
CA ILE A 82 -1.47 13.76 1.86
C ILE A 82 -0.82 14.03 3.23
N GLN A 83 -0.76 13.01 4.10
CA GLN A 83 -0.15 13.14 5.42
C GLN A 83 1.33 13.57 5.33
N ARG A 84 2.08 13.03 4.35
CA ARG A 84 3.46 13.43 4.10
C ARG A 84 3.56 14.92 3.73
N LEU A 85 2.69 15.40 2.85
CA LEU A 85 2.67 16.81 2.43
C LEU A 85 2.31 17.75 3.59
N GLU A 86 1.35 17.38 4.42
CA GLU A 86 0.96 18.15 5.61
C GLU A 86 2.11 18.22 6.63
N ALA A 87 2.76 17.09 6.92
CA ALA A 87 3.91 17.04 7.81
C ALA A 87 5.07 17.91 7.32
N ASP A 88 5.35 17.90 6.01
CA ASP A 88 6.38 18.73 5.41
C ASP A 88 6.07 20.23 5.52
N LYS A 89 4.80 20.63 5.33
CA LYS A 89 4.35 22.02 5.49
C LYS A 89 4.50 22.47 6.94
N LEU A 90 4.10 21.63 7.90
CA LEU A 90 4.26 21.91 9.32
C LEU A 90 5.73 22.05 9.72
N ARG A 91 6.61 21.17 9.22
CA ARG A 91 8.06 21.27 9.45
C ARG A 91 8.63 22.59 8.95
N LYS A 92 8.27 23.01 7.73
CA LYS A 92 8.71 24.30 7.17
C LYS A 92 8.23 25.48 8.00
N GLY A 93 6.96 25.47 8.43
CA GLY A 93 6.40 26.51 9.29
C GLY A 93 7.10 26.58 10.64
N LYS A 94 7.36 25.43 11.28
CA LYS A 94 8.09 25.35 12.56
C LYS A 94 9.49 25.94 12.44
N ASN A 95 10.25 25.52 11.42
CA ASN A 95 11.62 26.00 11.23
C ASN A 95 11.65 27.53 11.06
N LYS A 96 10.69 28.10 10.31
CA LYS A 96 10.61 29.55 10.13
C LYS A 96 10.29 30.28 11.44
N ALA A 97 9.34 29.77 12.22
CA ALA A 97 9.01 30.34 13.53
C ALA A 97 10.19 30.27 14.51
N GLU A 98 11.00 29.21 14.44
CA GLU A 98 12.19 29.04 15.27
C GLU A 98 13.31 30.04 14.88
N GLU A 99 13.56 30.23 13.58
CA GLU A 99 14.48 31.27 13.08
C GLU A 99 14.04 32.67 13.53
N ASP A 100 12.75 32.99 13.39
CA ASP A 100 12.21 34.29 13.78
C ASP A 100 12.32 34.51 15.30
N LEU A 101 12.10 33.46 16.10
CA LEU A 101 12.27 33.51 17.55
C LEU A 101 13.74 33.74 17.95
N ASP A 102 14.69 33.07 17.31
CA ASP A 102 16.12 33.24 17.59
C ASP A 102 16.62 34.64 17.20
N SER A 103 16.12 35.18 16.10
CA SER A 103 16.33 36.57 15.69
C SER A 103 15.81 37.54 16.76
N LEU A 104 14.54 37.39 17.16
CA LEU A 104 13.90 38.24 18.17
C LEU A 104 14.63 38.17 19.52
N LYS A 105 15.06 36.98 19.94
CA LYS A 105 15.84 36.77 21.16
C LYS A 105 17.18 37.50 21.11
N THR A 106 17.81 37.53 19.94
CA THR A 106 19.07 38.24 19.71
C THR A 106 18.86 39.75 19.78
N ASP A 107 17.84 40.27 19.14
CA ASP A 107 17.54 41.71 19.15
C ASP A 107 17.09 42.20 20.51
N TYR A 108 16.30 41.41 21.25
CA TYR A 108 15.97 41.69 22.64
C TYR A 108 17.22 41.79 23.53
N LYS A 109 18.17 40.86 23.37
CA LYS A 109 19.45 40.92 24.12
C LYS A 109 20.24 42.18 23.79
N LYS A 110 20.29 42.62 22.52
CA LYS A 110 20.93 43.86 22.11
C LYS A 110 20.23 45.07 22.74
N LEU A 111 18.91 45.15 22.62
CA LEU A 111 18.10 46.24 23.19
C LEU A 111 18.33 46.36 24.71
N ARG A 112 18.30 45.24 25.43
CA ARG A 112 18.57 45.23 26.88
C ARG A 112 19.98 45.73 27.21
N ARG A 113 20.98 45.41 26.40
CA ARG A 113 22.34 45.95 26.55
C ARG A 113 22.35 47.46 26.29
N SER A 114 21.71 47.93 25.23
CA SER A 114 21.63 49.36 24.90
C SER A 114 20.95 50.17 26.00
N ILE A 115 19.84 49.69 26.59
CA ILE A 115 19.15 50.34 27.72
C ILE A 115 20.08 50.48 28.94
N ARG A 116 20.90 49.46 29.22
CA ARG A 116 21.90 49.52 30.31
C ARG A 116 22.99 50.54 30.01
N THR A 117 23.55 50.53 28.79
CA THR A 117 24.61 51.47 28.39
C THR A 117 24.14 52.91 28.39
N ALA A 118 22.91 53.17 27.95
CA ALA A 118 22.32 54.53 27.96
C ALA A 118 21.91 55.02 29.35
N GLY A 119 22.08 54.23 30.42
CA GLY A 119 21.65 54.58 31.77
C GLY A 119 20.14 54.62 31.99
N LEU A 120 19.34 54.29 30.95
CA LEU A 120 17.87 54.26 30.98
C LEU A 120 17.30 53.09 31.80
N GLY A 121 18.14 52.13 32.19
CA GLY A 121 17.77 51.02 33.06
C GLY A 121 17.74 51.36 34.56
N LYS A 122 18.04 52.60 34.94
CA LYS A 122 18.02 53.06 36.34
C LYS A 122 16.60 53.23 36.84
N THR A 123 16.32 52.82 38.07
CA THR A 123 15.04 53.12 38.73
C THR A 123 14.97 54.61 39.09
N SER A 124 13.75 55.15 39.29
CA SER A 124 13.56 56.57 39.64
C SER A 124 14.33 56.98 40.90
N GLU A 125 14.52 56.08 41.85
CA GLU A 125 15.30 56.32 43.07
C GLU A 125 16.78 56.54 42.77
N GLN A 126 17.37 55.70 41.89
CA GLN A 126 18.77 55.85 41.47
C GLN A 126 19.00 57.18 40.77
N TRP A 127 18.04 57.64 39.94
CA TRP A 127 18.07 58.97 39.32
C TRP A 127 18.01 60.12 40.33
N ARG A 128 17.15 60.02 41.36
CA ARG A 128 17.04 61.05 42.40
C ARG A 128 18.32 61.16 43.23
N GLN A 129 18.95 60.02 43.53
CA GLN A 129 20.16 59.96 44.34
C GLN A 129 21.36 60.56 43.59
N GLU A 130 21.49 60.28 42.29
CA GLU A 130 22.54 60.86 41.44
C GLU A 130 22.40 62.39 41.29
N ILE A 131 21.18 62.90 41.11
CA ILE A 131 20.91 64.35 41.09
C ILE A 131 21.25 65.02 42.44
N LEU A 132 20.97 64.34 43.56
CA LEU A 132 21.33 64.84 44.90
C LEU A 132 22.84 64.89 45.09
N GLU A 133 23.56 63.82 44.72
CA GLU A 133 25.02 63.78 44.78
C GLU A 133 25.67 64.87 43.90
N GLU A 134 25.16 65.08 42.69
CA GLU A 134 25.65 66.10 41.76
C GLU A 134 25.43 67.52 42.33
N LYS A 135 24.25 67.78 42.91
CA LYS A 135 23.95 69.05 43.60
C LYS A 135 24.84 69.32 44.82
N THR A 136 25.35 68.27 45.47
CA THR A 136 26.28 68.40 46.61
C THR A 136 27.75 68.48 46.20
N LYS A 137 28.09 68.22 44.93
CA LYS A 137 29.47 68.21 44.41
C LYS A 137 29.90 69.53 43.76
N THR A 138 28.97 70.42 43.41
CA THR A 138 29.30 71.80 43.00
C THR A 138 29.34 72.73 44.23
N PRO A 139 30.49 73.38 44.52
CA PRO A 139 30.58 74.40 45.58
C PRO A 139 29.81 75.68 45.25
#